data_AF-S8AZN6-F1
#
_entry.id   AF-S8AZN6-F1
#
_cell.length_a   1.000
_cell.length_b   1.000
_cell.length_c   1.000
_cell.angle_alpha   90.00
_cell.angle_beta   90.00
_cell.angle_gamma   90.00
#
_symmetry.space_group_name_H-M   'P 1'
#
loop_
_entity.id
_entity.type
_entity.pdbx_description
1 polymer ?
#
loop_
_entity_poly.entity_id
_entity_poly.type
_entity_poly.pdbx_seq_one_letter_code
_entity_poly.pdbx_strand_id
1 'polypeptide(L)'
;MRKSPSPPQKTVLYASKTKHEGDFVKAAQDKMVDEARTLRHYSPENAVANSSGLELLQSLRELRQRQEALEASDKEIRVELDKTRESNKDIRVELDKTRESNKDIRAELDKTRESNKDIRAELDETREINNGLRDNIGELERRQHNARQRIISTFVRETRLPPRGAARRAALRSMQDRDLAWSIGQIPSLNQEVHGGDILLDAPMILKRFRPSDEEWQAFIELYGVEPGVVMPLGNHNNPPPSFESLELTWNRSGQNEICHNALGCDCLDTTYRESHSTRAQAC
;
A
#
# COMPACT_ATOMS: atom_id res chain seq x y z
N MET A 1 -52.43 -18.56 81.92
CA MET A 1 -52.94 -19.76 81.20
C MET A 1 -52.14 -19.95 79.92
N ARG A 2 -51.32 -21.00 79.82
CA ARG A 2 -50.59 -21.31 78.57
C ARG A 2 -51.57 -22.00 77.61
N LYS A 3 -51.79 -21.42 76.41
CA LYS A 3 -52.57 -22.08 75.36
C LYS A 3 -51.84 -23.36 74.94
N SER A 4 -52.47 -24.51 75.14
CA SER A 4 -51.98 -25.78 74.64
C SER A 4 -51.82 -25.72 73.12
N PRO A 5 -50.73 -26.24 72.54
CA PRO A 5 -50.55 -26.28 71.10
C PRO A 5 -51.66 -27.11 70.47
N SER A 6 -52.28 -26.59 69.40
CA SER A 6 -53.31 -27.32 68.66
C SER A 6 -52.72 -28.61 68.08
N PRO A 7 -53.44 -29.73 68.12
CA PRO A 7 -52.96 -30.99 67.56
C PRO A 7 -52.60 -30.83 66.07
N PRO A 8 -51.58 -31.54 65.57
CA PRO A 8 -51.18 -31.45 64.18
C PRO A 8 -52.35 -31.86 63.28
N GLN A 9 -52.83 -30.92 62.47
CA GLN A 9 -53.88 -31.18 61.49
C GLN A 9 -53.26 -32.01 60.36
N LYS A 10 -53.82 -33.21 60.12
CA LYS A 10 -53.45 -34.06 58.99
C LYS A 10 -54.43 -33.84 57.86
N THR A 11 -53.93 -33.55 56.68
CA THR A 11 -54.76 -33.42 55.48
C THR A 11 -55.00 -34.80 54.90
N VAL A 12 -56.26 -35.22 54.84
CA VAL A 12 -56.66 -36.47 54.18
C VAL A 12 -57.07 -36.12 52.75
N LEU A 13 -56.35 -36.66 51.78
CA LEU A 13 -56.63 -36.46 50.36
C LEU A 13 -57.20 -37.75 49.80
N TYR A 14 -58.45 -37.68 49.37
CA TYR A 14 -59.17 -38.81 48.81
C TYR A 14 -59.58 -38.49 47.38
N ALA A 15 -59.15 -39.35 46.45
CA ALA A 15 -59.55 -39.27 45.05
C ALA A 15 -60.10 -40.63 44.63
N SER A 16 -61.31 -40.64 44.08
CA SER A 16 -61.88 -41.83 43.47
C SER A 16 -62.61 -41.47 42.18
N LYS A 17 -62.56 -42.36 41.19
CA LYS A 17 -63.44 -42.29 40.02
C LYS A 17 -64.69 -43.11 40.31
N THR A 18 -65.85 -42.49 40.30
CA THR A 18 -67.15 -43.17 40.33
C THR A 18 -67.89 -42.85 39.03
N LYS A 19 -68.23 -43.87 38.24
CA LYS A 19 -69.30 -43.75 37.25
C LYS A 19 -70.58 -44.08 38.02
N HIS A 20 -71.55 -43.17 38.05
CA HIS A 20 -72.75 -43.38 38.85
C HIS A 20 -74.04 -43.12 38.06
N GLU A 21 -74.95 -44.09 38.10
CA GLU A 21 -76.39 -43.94 37.90
C GLU A 21 -77.04 -44.25 39.25
N GLY A 22 -77.52 -43.24 40.00
CA GLY A 22 -78.09 -43.40 41.35
C GLY A 22 -77.58 -42.40 42.40
N ASP A 23 -77.88 -42.65 43.68
CA ASP A 23 -77.59 -41.72 44.79
C ASP A 23 -76.08 -41.62 45.11
N PHE A 24 -75.46 -40.65 44.46
CA PHE A 24 -74.01 -40.39 44.44
C PHE A 24 -73.40 -40.25 45.84
N VAL A 25 -74.11 -39.63 46.78
CA VAL A 25 -73.57 -39.33 48.11
C VAL A 25 -73.35 -40.62 48.90
N LYS A 26 -74.32 -41.54 48.85
CA LYS A 26 -74.24 -42.80 49.58
C LYS A 26 -73.16 -43.72 48.99
N ALA A 27 -73.10 -43.82 47.67
CA ALA A 27 -72.06 -44.61 47.03
C ALA A 27 -70.66 -44.04 47.18
N ALA A 28 -70.52 -42.71 47.23
CA ALA A 28 -69.25 -42.07 47.58
C ALA A 28 -68.84 -42.38 49.02
N GLN A 29 -69.78 -42.35 49.97
CA GLN A 29 -69.53 -42.70 51.37
C GLN A 29 -69.12 -44.17 51.53
N ASP A 30 -69.86 -45.11 50.94
CA ASP A 30 -69.54 -46.54 51.01
C ASP A 30 -68.16 -46.83 50.41
N LYS A 31 -67.86 -46.21 49.25
CA LYS A 31 -66.54 -46.35 48.61
C LYS A 31 -65.42 -45.71 49.42
N MET A 32 -65.66 -44.58 50.08
CA MET A 32 -64.71 -43.96 51.01
C MET A 32 -64.41 -44.87 52.20
N VAL A 33 -65.41 -45.54 52.77
CA VAL A 33 -65.24 -46.47 53.91
C VAL A 33 -64.44 -47.70 53.49
N ASP A 34 -64.71 -48.26 52.31
CA ASP A 34 -63.97 -49.41 51.78
C ASP A 34 -62.51 -49.04 51.49
N GLU A 35 -62.28 -47.91 50.82
CA GLU A 35 -60.95 -47.47 50.44
C GLU A 35 -60.18 -46.82 51.60
N ALA A 36 -60.83 -46.44 52.71
CA ALA A 36 -60.16 -45.91 53.91
C ALA A 36 -59.11 -46.89 54.45
N ARG A 37 -59.30 -48.20 54.23
CA ARG A 37 -58.34 -49.25 54.60
C ARG A 37 -57.05 -49.21 53.78
N THR A 38 -57.08 -48.55 52.62
CA THR A 38 -55.93 -48.42 51.71
C THR A 38 -55.13 -47.13 51.93
N LEU A 39 -55.59 -46.27 52.85
CA LEU A 39 -54.93 -45.02 53.17
C LEU A 39 -53.53 -45.27 53.70
N ARG A 40 -52.54 -44.62 53.09
CA ARG A 40 -51.15 -44.64 53.53
C ARG A 40 -50.71 -43.24 53.92
N HIS A 41 -49.87 -43.16 54.95
CA HIS A 41 -49.25 -41.91 55.36
C HIS A 41 -48.12 -41.56 54.40
N TYR A 42 -48.21 -40.36 53.82
CA TYR A 42 -47.22 -39.80 52.92
C TYR A 42 -46.43 -38.71 53.65
N SER A 43 -45.27 -39.11 54.17
CA SER A 43 -44.40 -38.26 55.00
C SER A 43 -43.94 -36.95 54.34
N PRO A 44 -43.64 -36.87 53.02
CA PRO A 44 -43.12 -35.64 52.40
C PRO A 44 -44.08 -34.45 52.49
N GLU A 45 -45.38 -34.70 52.53
CA GLU A 45 -46.43 -33.66 52.52
C GLU A 45 -47.30 -33.71 53.79
N ASN A 46 -46.92 -34.55 54.76
CA ASN A 46 -47.71 -34.83 55.96
C ASN A 46 -49.20 -35.12 55.63
N ALA A 47 -49.40 -35.89 54.56
CA ALA A 47 -50.71 -36.17 53.98
C ALA A 47 -51.07 -37.65 54.15
N VAL A 48 -52.37 -37.97 54.20
CA VAL A 48 -52.86 -39.36 54.17
C VAL A 48 -53.68 -39.53 52.90
N ALA A 49 -53.29 -40.47 52.03
CA ALA A 49 -53.90 -40.67 50.72
C ALA A 49 -54.07 -42.15 50.36
N ASN A 50 -55.08 -42.47 49.55
CA ASN A 50 -55.21 -43.76 48.87
C ASN A 50 -54.25 -43.80 47.66
N SER A 51 -54.18 -44.92 46.94
CA SER A 51 -53.28 -45.07 45.77
C SER A 51 -53.49 -43.98 44.72
N SER A 52 -54.75 -43.69 44.36
CA SER A 52 -55.09 -42.64 43.40
C SER A 52 -54.76 -41.23 43.89
N GLY A 53 -54.95 -40.94 45.18
CA GLY A 53 -54.52 -39.67 45.77
C GLY A 53 -53.01 -39.50 45.75
N LEU A 54 -52.25 -40.60 45.94
CA LEU A 54 -50.79 -40.59 45.87
C LEU A 54 -50.27 -40.36 44.45
N GLU A 55 -50.90 -40.97 43.43
CA GLU A 55 -50.62 -40.71 42.00
C GLU A 55 -50.88 -39.23 41.61
N LEU A 56 -51.96 -38.63 42.14
CA LEU A 56 -52.24 -37.20 41.93
C LEU A 56 -51.19 -36.30 42.58
N LEU A 57 -50.74 -36.62 43.79
CA LEU A 57 -49.67 -35.87 44.47
C LEU A 57 -48.34 -35.96 43.70
N GLN A 58 -48.02 -37.14 43.16
CA GLN A 58 -46.86 -37.32 42.27
C GLN A 58 -47.00 -36.47 41.01
N SER A 59 -48.16 -36.52 40.34
CA SER A 59 -48.43 -35.72 39.14
C SER A 59 -48.33 -34.21 39.41
N LEU A 60 -48.86 -33.74 40.55
CA LEU A 60 -48.74 -32.34 40.96
C LEU A 60 -47.29 -31.94 41.22
N ARG A 61 -46.48 -32.82 41.81
CA ARG A 61 -45.04 -32.55 42.02
C ARG A 61 -44.32 -32.43 40.68
N GLU A 62 -44.57 -33.35 39.75
CA GLU A 62 -43.99 -33.29 38.41
C GLU A 62 -44.39 -31.99 37.67
N LEU A 63 -45.66 -31.58 37.78
CA LEU A 63 -46.12 -30.33 37.19
C LEU A 63 -45.43 -29.11 37.81
N ARG A 64 -45.25 -29.08 39.13
CA ARG A 64 -44.50 -28.00 39.80
C ARG A 64 -43.04 -27.95 39.35
N GLN A 65 -42.37 -29.10 39.27
CA GLN A 65 -40.99 -29.17 38.79
C GLN A 65 -40.87 -28.68 37.34
N ARG A 66 -41.83 -29.04 36.47
CA ARG A 66 -41.88 -28.53 35.10
C ARG A 66 -42.11 -27.03 35.05
N GLN A 67 -42.98 -26.50 35.91
CA GLN A 67 -43.22 -25.07 36.02
C GLN A 67 -41.95 -24.33 36.44
N GLU A 68 -41.27 -24.80 37.49
CA GLU A 68 -40.01 -24.21 37.96
C GLU A 68 -38.93 -24.24 36.87
N ALA A 69 -38.83 -25.35 36.12
CA ALA A 69 -37.89 -25.46 35.00
C ALA A 69 -38.23 -24.48 33.86
N LEU A 70 -39.52 -24.30 33.53
CA LEU A 70 -39.96 -23.33 32.53
C LEU A 70 -39.68 -21.89 32.98
N GLU A 71 -39.92 -21.57 34.24
CA GLU A 71 -39.62 -20.24 34.80
C GLU A 71 -38.11 -19.95 34.81
N ALA A 72 -37.28 -20.96 35.08
CA ALA A 72 -35.83 -20.83 34.97
C ALA A 72 -35.39 -20.58 33.52
N SER A 73 -35.94 -21.34 32.58
CA SER A 73 -35.65 -21.17 31.14
C SER A 73 -36.12 -19.81 30.61
N ASP A 74 -37.29 -19.32 31.01
CA ASP A 74 -37.77 -17.97 30.63
C ASP A 74 -36.82 -16.87 31.12
N LYS A 75 -36.30 -16.99 32.35
CA LYS A 75 -35.31 -16.05 32.88
C LYS A 75 -34.02 -16.07 32.07
N GLU A 76 -33.53 -17.25 31.71
CA GLU A 76 -32.32 -17.40 30.89
C GLU A 76 -32.50 -16.76 29.51
N ILE A 77 -33.60 -17.06 28.84
CA ILE A 77 -33.94 -16.49 27.52
C ILE A 77 -34.01 -14.96 27.60
N ARG A 78 -34.60 -14.39 28.66
CA ARG A 78 -34.65 -12.93 28.84
C ARG A 78 -33.25 -12.31 28.96
N VAL A 79 -32.37 -12.96 29.72
CA VAL A 79 -30.98 -12.50 29.87
C VAL A 79 -30.23 -12.55 28.53
N GLU A 80 -30.40 -13.63 27.76
CA GLU A 80 -29.81 -13.74 26.43
C GLU A 80 -30.37 -12.70 25.45
N LEU A 81 -31.67 -12.43 25.51
CA LEU A 81 -32.32 -11.42 24.69
C LEU A 81 -31.77 -10.02 25.00
N ASP A 82 -31.56 -9.70 26.27
CA ASP A 82 -31.00 -8.41 26.67
C ASP A 82 -29.53 -8.27 26.27
N LYS A 83 -28.72 -9.34 26.39
CA LYS A 83 -27.36 -9.36 25.82
C LYS A 83 -27.36 -9.14 24.31
N THR A 84 -28.26 -9.81 23.60
CA THR A 84 -28.41 -9.67 22.14
C THR A 84 -28.83 -8.25 21.76
N ARG A 85 -29.71 -7.61 22.54
CA ARG A 85 -30.12 -6.22 22.32
C ARG A 85 -28.96 -5.26 22.52
N GLU A 86 -28.15 -5.47 23.56
CA GLU A 86 -27.00 -4.61 23.82
C GLU A 86 -25.95 -4.73 22.71
N SER A 87 -25.60 -5.96 22.31
CA SER A 87 -24.71 -6.19 21.17
C SER A 87 -25.22 -5.54 19.88
N ASN A 88 -26.54 -5.57 19.62
CA ASN A 88 -27.12 -4.88 18.48
C ASN A 88 -27.01 -3.36 18.56
N LYS A 89 -27.05 -2.76 19.76
CA LYS A 89 -26.80 -1.31 19.92
C LYS A 89 -25.35 -0.99 19.61
N ASP A 90 -24.41 -1.78 20.11
CA ASP A 90 -22.98 -1.59 19.86
C ASP A 90 -22.66 -1.67 18.36
N ILE A 91 -23.21 -2.67 17.67
CA ILE A 91 -23.06 -2.82 16.22
C ILE A 91 -23.60 -1.58 15.47
N ARG A 92 -24.73 -1.01 15.92
CA ARG A 92 -25.27 0.21 15.31
C ARG A 92 -24.36 1.41 15.49
N VAL A 93 -23.78 1.58 16.68
CA VAL A 93 -22.82 2.66 16.96
C VAL A 93 -21.59 2.52 16.07
N GLU A 94 -21.03 1.32 15.94
CA GLU A 94 -19.86 1.08 15.07
C GLU A 94 -20.18 1.28 13.59
N LEU A 95 -21.39 0.92 13.16
CA LEU A 95 -21.86 1.18 11.79
C LEU A 95 -21.94 2.68 11.51
N ASP A 96 -22.43 3.48 12.46
CA ASP A 96 -22.54 4.92 12.30
C ASP A 96 -21.16 5.60 12.29
N LYS A 97 -20.21 5.15 13.12
CA LYS A 97 -18.80 5.58 13.03
C LYS A 97 -18.18 5.27 11.67
N THR A 98 -18.41 4.07 11.16
CA THR A 98 -17.91 3.63 9.85
C THR A 98 -18.51 4.46 8.73
N ARG A 99 -19.79 4.83 8.83
CA ARG A 99 -20.45 5.72 7.85
C ARG A 99 -19.84 7.12 7.86
N GLU A 100 -19.56 7.66 9.04
CA GLU A 100 -18.96 9.00 9.14
C GLU A 100 -17.54 9.02 8.57
N SER A 101 -16.71 8.04 8.94
CA SER A 101 -15.36 7.90 8.37
C SER A 101 -15.39 7.77 6.84
N ASN A 102 -16.37 7.05 6.28
CA ASN A 102 -16.54 6.97 4.82
C ASN A 102 -16.92 8.31 4.17
N LYS A 103 -17.68 9.18 4.87
CA LYS A 103 -17.96 10.52 4.35
C LYS A 103 -16.69 11.37 4.34
N ASP A 104 -15.90 11.30 5.41
CA ASP A 104 -14.63 12.04 5.50
C ASP A 104 -13.66 11.64 4.39
N ILE A 105 -13.47 10.33 4.19
CA ILE A 105 -12.63 9.79 3.11
C ILE A 105 -13.10 10.28 1.74
N ARG A 106 -14.41 10.32 1.49
CA ARG A 106 -14.96 10.85 0.23
C ARG A 106 -14.67 12.33 0.06
N ALA A 107 -14.83 13.13 1.11
CA ALA A 107 -14.52 14.55 1.08
C ALA A 107 -13.04 14.82 0.81
N GLU A 108 -12.13 14.04 1.41
CA GLU A 108 -10.70 14.12 1.12
C GLU A 108 -10.38 13.72 -0.32
N LEU A 109 -10.98 12.63 -0.82
CA LEU A 109 -10.79 12.19 -2.20
C LEU A 109 -11.22 13.27 -3.21
N ASP A 110 -12.33 13.97 -2.94
CA ASP A 110 -12.80 15.05 -3.80
C ASP A 110 -11.86 16.27 -3.77
N LYS A 111 -11.30 16.61 -2.60
CA LYS A 111 -10.24 17.64 -2.51
C LYS A 111 -8.99 17.25 -3.31
N THR A 112 -8.53 16.00 -3.21
CA THR A 112 -7.39 15.50 -3.98
C THR A 112 -7.66 15.50 -5.48
N ARG A 113 -8.89 15.17 -5.90
CA ARG A 113 -9.29 15.26 -7.31
C ARG A 113 -9.24 16.68 -7.83
N GLU A 114 -9.71 17.65 -7.05
CA GLU A 114 -9.69 19.05 -7.46
C GLU A 114 -8.24 19.56 -7.57
N SER A 115 -7.42 19.32 -6.55
CA SER A 115 -5.99 19.66 -6.61
C SER A 115 -5.27 19.04 -7.80
N ASN A 116 -5.60 17.79 -8.17
CA ASN A 116 -5.05 17.16 -9.37
C ASN A 116 -5.51 17.82 -10.67
N LYS A 117 -6.71 18.41 -10.73
CA LYS A 117 -7.15 19.19 -11.90
C LYS A 117 -6.35 20.49 -12.00
N ASP A 118 -6.15 21.17 -10.87
CA ASP A 118 -5.39 22.42 -10.81
C ASP A 118 -3.94 22.19 -11.28
N ILE A 119 -3.28 21.16 -10.75
CA ILE A 119 -1.91 20.78 -11.17
C ILE A 119 -1.84 20.46 -12.67
N ARG A 120 -2.87 19.81 -13.22
CA ARG A 120 -2.92 19.53 -14.67
C ARG A 120 -3.06 20.80 -15.49
N ALA A 121 -3.88 21.75 -15.05
CA ALA A 121 -4.03 23.04 -15.71
C ALA A 121 -2.71 23.83 -15.69
N GLU A 122 -2.02 23.89 -14.56
CA GLU A 122 -0.70 24.54 -14.44
C GLU A 122 0.36 23.87 -15.33
N LEU A 123 0.33 22.54 -15.44
CA LEU A 123 1.24 21.80 -16.32
C LEU A 123 0.97 22.11 -17.80
N ASP A 124 -0.29 22.21 -18.20
CA ASP A 124 -0.66 22.55 -19.57
C ASP A 124 -0.27 24.00 -19.91
N GLU A 125 -0.47 24.96 -19.00
CA GLU A 125 0.03 26.34 -19.16
C GLU A 125 1.56 26.37 -19.31
N THR A 126 2.28 25.62 -18.49
CA THR A 126 3.74 25.51 -18.57
C THR A 126 4.20 24.92 -19.91
N ARG A 127 3.45 23.96 -20.46
CA ARG A 127 3.73 23.38 -21.79
C ARG A 127 3.50 24.41 -22.90
N GLU A 128 2.42 25.18 -22.83
CA GLU A 128 2.15 26.25 -23.79
C GLU A 128 3.27 27.30 -23.80
N ILE A 129 3.70 27.75 -22.62
CA ILE A 129 4.83 28.69 -22.47
C ILE A 129 6.10 28.09 -23.10
N ASN A 130 6.44 26.83 -22.79
CA ASN A 130 7.61 26.18 -23.36
C ASN A 130 7.55 26.04 -24.88
N ASN A 131 6.38 25.73 -25.43
CA ASN A 131 6.20 25.69 -26.89
C ASN A 131 6.40 27.07 -27.50
N GLY A 132 5.84 28.12 -26.90
CA GLY A 132 6.06 29.50 -27.34
C GLY A 132 7.55 29.91 -27.29
N LEU A 133 8.28 29.50 -26.25
CA LEU A 133 9.72 29.73 -26.17
C LEU A 133 10.50 29.00 -27.28
N ARG A 134 10.14 27.75 -27.59
CA ARG A 134 10.75 26.99 -28.70
C ARG A 134 10.49 27.67 -30.05
N ASP A 135 9.29 28.17 -30.28
CA ASP A 135 8.95 28.91 -31.50
C ASP A 135 9.78 30.19 -31.63
N ASN A 136 9.89 30.95 -30.54
CA ASN A 136 10.72 32.16 -30.48
C ASN A 136 12.20 31.86 -30.78
N ILE A 137 12.76 30.79 -30.20
CA ILE A 137 14.13 30.34 -30.48
C ILE A 137 14.27 30.02 -31.98
N GLY A 138 13.34 29.25 -32.54
CA GLY A 138 13.36 28.93 -33.97
C GLY A 138 13.23 30.16 -34.87
N GLU A 139 12.52 31.20 -34.44
CA GLU A 139 12.48 32.48 -35.18
C GLU A 139 13.82 33.21 -35.11
N LEU A 140 14.44 33.30 -33.94
CA LEU A 140 15.75 33.92 -33.74
C LEU A 140 16.83 33.23 -34.57
N GLU A 141 16.84 31.89 -34.60
CA GLU A 141 17.76 31.11 -35.43
C GLU A 141 17.59 31.43 -36.93
N ARG A 142 16.34 31.53 -37.43
CA ARG A 142 16.07 31.94 -38.81
C ARG A 142 16.54 33.36 -39.09
N ARG A 143 16.29 34.31 -38.18
CA ARG A 143 16.78 35.70 -38.30
C ARG A 143 18.30 35.74 -38.34
N GLN A 144 18.97 34.99 -37.47
CA GLN A 144 20.43 34.88 -37.44
C GLN A 144 20.97 34.27 -38.75
N HIS A 145 20.36 33.19 -39.24
CA HIS A 145 20.72 32.58 -40.51
C HIS A 145 20.58 33.57 -41.67
N ASN A 146 19.46 34.28 -41.77
CA ASN A 146 19.24 35.28 -42.80
C ASN A 146 20.25 36.43 -42.72
N ALA A 147 20.58 36.91 -41.52
CA ALA A 147 21.60 37.93 -41.31
C ALA A 147 22.99 37.44 -41.78
N ARG A 148 23.38 36.21 -41.42
CA ARG A 148 24.62 35.58 -41.88
C ARG A 148 24.66 35.48 -43.41
N GLN A 149 23.58 35.03 -44.05
CA GLN A 149 23.50 34.96 -45.51
C GLN A 149 23.61 36.34 -46.17
N ARG A 150 22.98 37.37 -45.58
CA ARG A 150 23.11 38.75 -46.08
C ARG A 150 24.55 39.23 -46.02
N ILE A 151 25.23 39.07 -44.88
CA ILE A 151 26.64 39.44 -44.70
C ILE A 151 27.54 38.72 -45.72
N ILE A 152 27.36 37.40 -45.89
CA ILE A 152 28.09 36.63 -46.90
C ILE A 152 27.82 37.19 -48.30
N SER A 153 26.57 37.50 -48.62
CA SER A 153 26.19 38.01 -49.94
C SER A 153 26.79 39.41 -50.23
N THR A 154 26.79 40.32 -49.25
CA THR A 154 27.38 41.66 -49.39
C THR A 154 28.88 41.56 -49.50
N PHE A 155 29.51 40.77 -48.63
CA PHE A 155 30.94 40.51 -48.67
C PHE A 155 31.35 39.94 -50.04
N VAL A 156 30.64 38.95 -50.58
CA VAL A 156 30.93 38.40 -51.92
C VAL A 156 30.81 39.45 -53.02
N ARG A 157 29.80 40.34 -52.95
CA ARG A 157 29.63 41.43 -53.93
C ARG A 157 30.79 42.44 -53.84
N GLU A 158 31.22 42.80 -52.64
CA GLU A 158 32.22 43.83 -52.40
C GLU A 158 33.66 43.33 -52.61
N THR A 159 33.96 42.06 -52.31
CA THR A 159 35.34 41.53 -52.34
C THR A 159 35.82 40.96 -53.68
N ARG A 160 35.15 41.22 -54.80
CA ARG A 160 35.55 40.67 -56.12
C ARG A 160 35.81 39.16 -56.09
N LEU A 161 35.04 38.38 -55.31
CA LEU A 161 35.25 36.93 -55.26
C LEU A 161 34.98 36.31 -56.65
N PRO A 162 35.76 35.29 -57.07
CA PRO A 162 35.68 34.76 -58.42
C PRO A 162 34.27 34.20 -58.74
N PRO A 163 33.70 34.49 -59.93
CA PRO A 163 32.33 34.10 -60.27
C PRO A 163 32.12 32.58 -60.42
N ARG A 164 33.20 31.80 -60.57
CA ARG A 164 33.14 30.34 -60.75
C ARG A 164 32.87 29.62 -59.43
N GLY A 165 31.83 28.79 -59.40
CA GLY A 165 31.28 28.17 -58.18
C GLY A 165 32.28 27.33 -57.35
N ALA A 166 33.30 26.73 -57.96
CA ALA A 166 34.32 25.97 -57.23
C ALA A 166 35.27 26.86 -56.42
N ALA A 167 35.78 27.96 -57.02
CA ALA A 167 36.64 28.93 -56.34
C ALA A 167 35.89 29.70 -55.26
N ARG A 168 34.62 30.04 -55.51
CA ARG A 168 33.73 30.67 -54.52
C ARG A 168 33.48 29.76 -53.31
N ARG A 169 33.24 28.46 -53.52
CA ARG A 169 33.08 27.48 -52.43
C ARG A 169 34.38 27.28 -51.64
N ALA A 170 35.53 27.24 -52.30
CA ALA A 170 36.83 27.13 -51.62
C ALA A 170 37.14 28.38 -50.77
N ALA A 171 36.86 29.58 -51.29
CA ALA A 171 37.04 30.83 -50.55
C ALA A 171 36.10 30.94 -49.34
N LEU A 172 34.82 30.59 -49.50
CA LEU A 172 33.83 30.58 -48.41
C LEU A 172 34.15 29.52 -47.35
N ARG A 173 34.63 28.32 -47.74
CA ARG A 173 35.14 27.33 -46.80
C ARG A 173 36.36 27.85 -46.05
N SER A 174 37.33 28.49 -46.74
CA SER A 174 38.49 29.12 -46.07
C SER A 174 38.13 30.27 -45.12
N MET A 175 36.94 30.85 -45.26
CA MET A 175 36.43 31.91 -44.39
C MET A 175 35.64 31.33 -43.22
N GLN A 176 34.80 30.31 -43.45
CA GLN A 176 34.20 29.53 -42.38
C GLN A 176 35.25 28.83 -41.53
N ASP A 177 36.32 28.31 -42.13
CA ASP A 177 37.47 27.74 -41.44
C ASP A 177 38.31 28.81 -40.77
N ARG A 178 38.26 30.09 -41.21
CA ARG A 178 38.91 31.21 -40.52
C ARG A 178 38.11 31.71 -39.33
N ASP A 179 36.78 31.75 -39.42
CA ASP A 179 35.90 32.00 -38.27
C ASP A 179 35.95 30.82 -37.30
N LEU A 180 36.03 29.58 -37.81
CA LEU A 180 36.27 28.38 -37.01
C LEU A 180 37.68 28.41 -36.41
N ALA A 181 38.72 28.84 -37.13
CA ALA A 181 40.09 28.97 -36.59
C ALA A 181 40.24 30.16 -35.64
N TRP A 182 39.45 31.22 -35.80
CA TRP A 182 39.40 32.35 -34.87
C TRP A 182 38.63 31.96 -33.61
N SER A 183 37.49 31.25 -33.72
CA SER A 183 36.78 30.65 -32.59
C SER A 183 37.59 29.54 -31.91
N ILE A 184 38.26 28.67 -32.66
CA ILE A 184 39.21 27.66 -32.16
C ILE A 184 40.45 28.34 -31.57
N GLY A 185 40.82 29.55 -32.01
CA GLY A 185 41.90 30.35 -31.43
C GLY A 185 41.50 31.09 -30.15
N GLN A 186 40.21 31.33 -29.93
CA GLN A 186 39.63 31.84 -28.66
C GLN A 186 39.45 30.73 -27.62
N ILE A 187 39.35 29.46 -28.04
CA ILE A 187 39.29 28.32 -27.13
C ILE A 187 40.56 28.21 -26.25
N PRO A 188 41.80 28.37 -26.76
CA PRO A 188 43.02 28.46 -25.95
C PRO A 188 43.07 29.64 -24.98
N SER A 189 42.46 30.79 -25.28
CA SER A 189 42.42 31.91 -24.33
C SER A 189 41.37 31.71 -23.23
N LEU A 190 40.30 30.96 -23.50
CA LEU A 190 39.33 30.51 -22.48
C LEU A 190 39.87 29.31 -21.67
N ASN A 191 40.66 28.42 -22.30
CA ASN A 191 41.38 27.31 -21.65
C ASN A 191 42.70 27.72 -20.98
N GLN A 192 43.08 29.00 -20.99
CA GLN A 192 44.22 29.48 -20.23
C GLN A 192 43.89 29.72 -18.75
N GLU A 193 42.60 29.76 -18.38
CA GLU A 193 42.16 29.79 -16.97
C GLU A 193 41.68 28.42 -16.44
N VAL A 194 41.44 27.43 -17.31
CA VAL A 194 41.15 26.03 -16.94
C VAL A 194 41.91 25.16 -17.92
N HIS A 195 42.94 24.42 -17.46
CA HIS A 195 43.81 23.66 -18.36
C HIS A 195 42.95 22.77 -19.25
N GLY A 196 43.13 22.92 -20.56
CA GLY A 196 42.14 22.53 -21.56
C GLY A 196 41.91 21.04 -21.74
N GLY A 197 41.28 20.38 -20.77
CA GLY A 197 40.88 18.98 -20.88
C GLY A 197 42.04 17.99 -20.69
N ASP A 198 43.22 18.45 -20.27
CA ASP A 198 44.37 17.57 -20.07
C ASP A 198 44.32 16.97 -18.67
N ILE A 199 43.75 15.77 -18.62
CA ILE A 199 43.57 15.00 -17.39
C ILE A 199 44.87 14.85 -16.58
N LEU A 200 46.04 14.78 -17.23
CA LEU A 200 47.33 14.63 -16.56
C LEU A 200 47.79 15.92 -15.87
N LEU A 201 47.32 17.08 -16.32
CA LEU A 201 47.61 18.38 -15.73
C LEU A 201 46.54 18.80 -14.70
N ASP A 202 45.29 18.41 -14.93
CA ASP A 202 44.18 18.72 -14.04
C ASP A 202 44.18 17.88 -12.75
N ALA A 203 44.50 16.58 -12.85
CA ALA A 203 44.56 15.68 -11.72
C ALA A 203 45.46 16.16 -10.56
N PRO A 204 46.73 16.58 -10.78
CA PRO A 204 47.58 17.10 -9.70
C PRO A 204 47.07 18.43 -9.12
N MET A 205 46.35 19.24 -9.89
CA MET A 205 45.76 20.48 -9.38
C MET A 205 44.60 20.18 -8.43
N ILE A 206 43.70 19.27 -8.83
CA ILE A 206 42.57 18.84 -8.01
C ILE A 206 43.07 18.21 -6.71
N LEU A 207 44.07 17.32 -6.79
CA LEU A 207 44.70 16.71 -5.62
C LEU A 207 45.33 17.71 -4.65
N LYS A 208 45.87 18.82 -5.16
CA LYS A 208 46.54 19.83 -4.34
C LYS A 208 45.59 20.83 -3.69
N ARG A 209 44.42 21.07 -4.30
CA ARG A 209 43.53 22.17 -3.92
C ARG A 209 42.24 21.72 -3.24
N PHE A 210 41.72 20.54 -3.56
CA PHE A 210 40.39 20.10 -3.14
C PHE A 210 40.44 18.76 -2.42
N ARG A 211 39.52 18.53 -1.49
CA ARG A 211 39.32 17.26 -0.78
C ARG A 211 38.35 16.36 -1.56
N PRO A 212 38.38 15.03 -1.34
CA PRO A 212 37.46 14.10 -2.00
C PRO A 212 35.96 14.39 -1.80
N SER A 213 35.61 15.13 -0.75
CA SER A 213 34.25 15.57 -0.45
C SER A 213 33.77 16.78 -1.22
N ASP A 214 34.67 17.50 -1.90
CA ASP A 214 34.37 18.78 -2.53
C ASP A 214 33.69 18.56 -3.89
N GLU A 215 32.78 19.45 -4.27
CA GLU A 215 31.99 19.32 -5.51
C GLU A 215 32.87 19.32 -6.76
N GLU A 216 33.98 20.07 -6.74
CA GLU A 216 34.96 20.13 -7.81
C GLU A 216 35.74 18.83 -7.99
N TRP A 217 35.94 18.07 -6.90
CA TRP A 217 36.52 16.73 -6.97
C TRP A 217 35.57 15.73 -7.64
N GLN A 218 34.27 15.81 -7.31
CA GLN A 218 33.25 14.97 -7.92
C GLN A 218 33.02 15.33 -9.39
N ALA A 219 33.03 16.62 -9.72
CA ALA A 219 32.94 17.10 -11.11
C ALA A 219 34.11 16.60 -11.98
N PHE A 220 35.32 16.48 -11.42
CA PHE A 220 36.46 15.87 -12.12
C PHE A 220 36.19 14.39 -12.46
N ILE A 221 35.67 13.62 -11.51
CA ILE A 221 35.34 12.20 -11.71
C ILE A 221 34.22 12.06 -12.75
N GLU A 222 33.21 12.92 -12.70
CA GLU A 222 32.10 12.89 -13.65
C GLU A 222 32.57 13.25 -15.07
N LEU A 223 33.48 14.22 -15.19
CA LEU A 223 33.99 14.70 -16.47
C LEU A 223 34.95 13.69 -17.14
N TYR A 224 35.83 13.05 -16.38
CA TYR A 224 36.89 12.18 -16.91
C TYR A 224 36.67 10.68 -16.67
N GLY A 225 35.69 10.31 -15.84
CA GLY A 225 35.38 8.92 -15.51
C GLY A 225 36.42 8.20 -14.64
N VAL A 226 37.40 8.92 -14.08
CA VAL A 226 38.47 8.35 -13.26
C VAL A 226 38.83 9.27 -12.09
N GLU A 227 39.26 8.68 -10.97
CA GLU A 227 39.70 9.46 -9.81
C GLU A 227 41.04 10.16 -10.06
N PRO A 228 41.24 11.42 -9.61
CA PRO A 228 42.49 12.17 -9.79
C PRO A 228 43.74 11.40 -9.31
N GLY A 229 43.62 10.62 -8.23
CA GLY A 229 44.73 9.83 -7.68
C GLY A 229 45.23 8.71 -8.59
N VAL A 230 44.36 8.18 -9.46
CA VAL A 230 44.66 7.08 -10.39
C VAL A 230 45.34 7.59 -11.66
N VAL A 231 45.21 8.88 -11.97
CA VAL A 231 45.78 9.51 -13.16
C VAL A 231 47.29 9.75 -13.01
N MET A 232 47.77 10.03 -11.80
CA MET A 232 49.17 10.40 -11.51
C MET A 232 50.23 9.33 -11.88
N PRO A 233 50.02 8.02 -11.65
CA PRO A 233 51.00 6.98 -12.02
C PRO A 233 51.16 6.81 -13.54
N LEU A 234 50.18 7.23 -14.34
CA LEU A 234 50.19 7.06 -15.80
C LEU A 234 51.10 8.07 -16.51
N GLY A 235 51.39 9.22 -15.89
CA GLY A 235 52.23 10.27 -16.50
C GLY A 235 53.75 10.07 -16.33
N ASN A 236 54.19 9.08 -15.55
CA ASN A 236 55.59 8.92 -15.17
C ASN A 236 56.24 7.72 -15.88
N HIS A 237 56.32 7.76 -17.21
CA HIS A 237 57.01 6.74 -18.01
C HIS A 237 58.53 6.95 -17.99
N ASN A 238 59.18 6.57 -16.89
CA ASN A 238 60.57 6.08 -16.92
C ASN A 238 60.69 4.61 -16.48
N ASN A 239 59.57 3.92 -16.30
CA ASN A 239 59.52 2.46 -16.18
C ASN A 239 58.52 1.91 -17.20
N PRO A 240 58.89 0.87 -17.99
CA PRO A 240 57.93 0.20 -18.86
C PRO A 240 56.87 -0.47 -17.98
N PRO A 241 55.59 -0.48 -18.40
CA PRO A 241 54.56 -1.20 -17.66
C PRO A 241 54.88 -2.70 -17.68
N PRO A 242 54.52 -3.46 -16.63
CA PRO A 242 54.51 -4.91 -16.72
C PRO A 242 53.56 -5.32 -17.85
N SER A 243 53.93 -6.40 -18.53
CA SER A 243 53.31 -6.92 -19.75
C SER A 243 51.78 -6.85 -19.75
N PHE A 244 51.27 -6.49 -20.94
CA PHE A 244 49.89 -6.24 -21.32
C PHE A 244 49.04 -7.54 -21.37
N GLU A 245 49.12 -8.38 -20.34
CA GLU A 245 48.50 -9.73 -20.34
C GLU A 245 47.34 -9.91 -19.35
N SER A 246 46.85 -8.84 -18.70
CA SER A 246 45.79 -8.97 -17.67
C SER A 246 44.56 -8.07 -17.85
N LEU A 247 44.34 -7.50 -19.04
CA LEU A 247 43.11 -6.74 -19.35
C LEU A 247 42.52 -7.21 -20.70
N GLU A 248 41.95 -8.41 -20.71
CA GLU A 248 40.99 -8.80 -21.75
C GLU A 248 39.66 -8.07 -21.50
N LEU A 249 39.47 -6.94 -22.19
CA LEU A 249 38.15 -6.34 -22.37
C LEU A 249 37.40 -7.12 -23.45
N THR A 250 36.59 -8.10 -23.05
CA THR A 250 35.60 -8.70 -23.96
C THR A 250 34.48 -7.68 -24.19
N TRP A 251 34.50 -7.03 -25.35
CA TRP A 251 33.39 -6.21 -25.85
C TRP A 251 32.20 -7.12 -26.18
N ASN A 252 31.23 -7.24 -25.27
CA ASN A 252 29.97 -7.92 -25.56
C ASN A 252 28.95 -6.92 -26.11
N ARG A 253 28.37 -7.27 -27.26
CA ARG A 253 27.42 -6.46 -28.04
C ARG A 253 26.00 -6.52 -27.44
N SER A 254 25.86 -6.14 -26.17
CA SER A 254 24.57 -5.95 -25.51
C SER A 254 24.81 -5.06 -24.31
N GLY A 255 24.50 -3.76 -24.43
CA GLY A 255 24.83 -2.72 -23.44
C GLY A 255 24.26 -2.95 -22.04
N GLN A 256 24.92 -3.78 -21.25
CA GLN A 256 24.74 -3.95 -19.82
C GLN A 256 26.12 -4.01 -19.17
N ASN A 257 26.36 -3.11 -18.21
CA ASN A 257 27.58 -3.09 -17.42
C ASN A 257 27.43 -4.06 -16.25
N GLU A 258 28.19 -5.17 -16.25
CA GLU A 258 28.44 -5.98 -15.06
C GLU A 258 29.90 -5.80 -14.65
N ILE A 259 30.13 -5.46 -13.38
CA ILE A 259 31.46 -5.45 -12.76
C ILE A 259 31.66 -6.82 -12.12
N CYS A 260 32.50 -7.66 -12.71
CA CYS A 260 32.92 -8.93 -12.11
C CYS A 260 34.33 -8.80 -11.54
N HIS A 261 34.45 -8.88 -10.21
CA HIS A 261 35.73 -9.13 -9.54
C HIS A 261 35.95 -10.64 -9.46
N ASN A 262 36.95 -11.16 -10.19
CA ASN A 262 37.43 -12.52 -10.01
C ASN A 262 38.38 -12.59 -8.81
N ALA A 263 37.90 -13.01 -7.65
CA ALA A 263 38.63 -13.87 -6.71
C ALA A 263 37.71 -14.30 -5.56
N LEU A 264 37.63 -15.62 -5.37
CA LEU A 264 36.97 -16.35 -4.26
C LEU A 264 35.45 -16.52 -4.42
N GLY A 265 35.05 -17.77 -4.64
CA GLY A 265 33.69 -18.15 -4.97
C GLY A 265 32.66 -17.81 -3.90
N CYS A 266 31.45 -17.49 -4.36
CA CYS A 266 30.19 -17.64 -3.64
C CYS A 266 29.02 -17.69 -4.64
N ASP A 267 27.97 -18.35 -4.17
CA ASP A 267 26.75 -18.80 -4.84
C ASP A 267 26.02 -17.80 -5.73
N CYS A 268 25.56 -18.29 -6.89
CA CYS A 268 24.64 -17.62 -7.79
C CYS A 268 23.22 -17.57 -7.17
N LEU A 269 22.73 -16.38 -6.85
CA LEU A 269 21.30 -16.14 -6.61
C LEU A 269 20.65 -15.65 -7.91
N ASP A 270 19.92 -16.58 -8.53
CA ASP A 270 19.13 -16.40 -9.73
C ASP A 270 17.87 -15.56 -9.41
N THR A 271 17.76 -14.36 -9.96
CA THR A 271 16.53 -13.54 -9.88
C THR A 271 15.92 -13.39 -11.27
N THR A 272 15.21 -14.43 -11.71
CA THR A 272 14.36 -14.37 -12.90
C THR A 272 13.15 -13.47 -12.64
N TYR A 273 13.22 -12.20 -13.07
CA TYR A 273 12.03 -11.36 -13.24
C TYR A 273 11.39 -11.66 -14.60
N ARG A 274 10.19 -12.23 -14.55
CA ARG A 274 9.43 -12.78 -15.68
C ARG A 274 8.40 -11.74 -16.13
N GLU A 275 8.68 -10.99 -17.20
CA GLU A 275 7.67 -10.17 -17.88
C GLU A 275 7.11 -10.92 -19.09
N SER A 276 5.89 -11.42 -18.92
CA SER A 276 5.06 -12.02 -19.97
C SER A 276 4.16 -10.96 -20.60
N HIS A 277 4.29 -10.76 -21.91
CA HIS A 277 3.33 -10.03 -22.73
C HIS A 277 2.03 -10.83 -22.94
N SER A 278 0.91 -10.11 -22.77
CA SER A 278 -0.26 -10.10 -23.67
C SER A 278 -0.94 -11.42 -24.06
N THR A 279 -2.13 -11.67 -23.50
CA THR A 279 -3.30 -11.97 -24.36
C THR A 279 -4.62 -11.63 -23.66
N ARG A 280 -5.42 -10.89 -24.42
CA ARG A 280 -6.71 -10.28 -24.12
C ARG A 280 -7.80 -11.35 -24.24
N ALA A 281 -8.52 -11.65 -23.17
CA ALA A 281 -9.76 -12.43 -23.21
C ALA A 281 -10.95 -11.46 -23.06
N GLN A 282 -11.73 -11.33 -24.14
CA GLN A 282 -13.10 -10.83 -24.10
C GLN A 282 -14.02 -11.95 -23.64
N ALA A 283 -14.77 -11.70 -22.56
CA ALA A 283 -15.98 -12.44 -22.20
C ALA A 283 -17.03 -11.41 -21.79
N CYS A 284 -17.93 -11.11 -22.73
CA CYS A 284 -19.32 -10.66 -22.59
C CYS A 284 -19.96 -10.91 -23.96
#